data_AF-A0A671EVI3-F1
#
_entry.id   AF-A0A671EVI3-F1
#
_cell.length_a   1.000
_cell.length_b   1.000
_cell.length_c   1.000
_cell.angle_alpha   90.00
_cell.angle_beta   90.00
_cell.angle_gamma   90.00
#
_symmetry.space_group_name_H-M   'P 1'
#
loop_
_entity.id
_entity.type
_entity.pdbx_description
1 polymer ?
#
loop_
_entity_poly.entity_id
_entity_poly.type
_entity_poly.pdbx_seq_one_letter_code
_entity_poly.pdbx_strand_id
1 'polypeptide(L)' 'MTLTRWTGMIIVVDPRAISVLAKWQNSYSIKVVLQELRRLMMSKENMKLPQPPEGQCYSN' A
#
# COMPACT_ATOMS: atom_id res chain seq x y z
N MET A 1 -3.02 18.24 -10.69
CA MET A 1 -1.84 18.28 -9.80
C MET A 1 -1.89 17.08 -8.87
N THR A 2 -1.70 15.87 -9.40
CA THR A 2 -1.68 14.63 -8.62
C THR A 2 -1.07 13.55 -9.49
N LEU A 3 0.23 13.31 -9.30
CA LEU A 3 0.90 12.13 -9.82
C LEU A 3 2.01 11.74 -8.85
N THR A 4 1.64 10.91 -7.87
CA THR A 4 2.27 9.60 -7.60
C THR A 4 3.76 9.47 -7.93
N ARG A 5 4.60 10.39 -7.46
CA ARG A 5 6.05 10.19 -7.49
C ARG A 5 6.48 9.63 -6.13
N TRP A 6 6.44 8.31 -6.06
CA TRP A 6 7.12 7.49 -5.07
C TRP A 6 8.63 7.66 -5.23
N THR A 7 9.16 8.84 -4.92
CA THR A 7 10.59 9.09 -4.94
C THR A 7 11.17 8.59 -3.65
N GLY A 8 11.87 7.46 -3.74
CA GLY A 8 13.03 7.15 -2.93
C GLY A 8 12.74 7.04 -1.43
N MET A 9 12.79 5.82 -0.94
CA MET A 9 13.22 5.51 0.43
C MET A 9 12.16 5.48 1.54
N ILE A 10 10.91 5.89 1.31
CA ILE A 10 9.82 5.73 2.30
C ILE A 10 8.53 5.27 1.62
N ILE A 11 7.98 4.14 2.06
CA ILE A 11 6.67 3.61 1.67
C ILE A 11 5.61 4.41 2.42
N VAL A 12 5.34 5.64 1.99
CA VAL A 12 4.15 6.36 2.45
C VAL A 12 2.96 5.86 1.64
N VAL A 13 2.25 4.88 2.18
CA VAL A 13 1.01 4.39 1.57
C VAL A 13 -0.08 5.43 1.79
N ASP A 14 -0.58 6.05 0.72
CA ASP A 14 -1.78 6.88 0.79
C ASP A 14 -3.00 5.97 1.08
N PRO A 15 -3.68 6.11 2.23
CA PRO A 15 -4.85 5.30 2.55
C PRO A 15 -5.98 5.45 1.52
N ARG A 16 -6.03 6.59 0.81
CA ARG A 16 -7.01 6.86 -0.25
C ARG A 16 -6.73 6.05 -1.52
N ALA A 17 -5.51 5.54 -1.68
CA ALA A 17 -5.16 4.63 -2.77
C ALA A 17 -5.61 3.19 -2.50
N ILE A 18 -5.94 2.86 -1.24
CA ILE A 18 -6.46 1.54 -0.86
C ILE A 18 -7.99 1.59 -0.87
N SER A 19 -8.58 1.00 -1.91
CA SER A 19 -10.03 1.03 -2.15
C SER A 19 -10.87 0.59 -0.94
N VAL A 20 -10.47 -0.50 -0.27
CA VAL A 20 -11.18 -1.08 0.88
C VAL A 20 -11.13 -0.20 2.13
N LEU A 21 -10.11 0.68 2.25
CA LEU A 21 -10.01 1.65 3.34
C LEU A 21 -10.74 2.95 2.97
N ALA A 22 -10.58 3.42 1.73
CA ALA A 22 -11.25 4.63 1.23
C ALA A 22 -12.78 4.49 1.20
N LYS A 23 -13.30 3.28 0.97
CA LYS A 23 -14.73 2.96 0.91
C LYS A 23 -15.10 1.87 1.90
N TRP A 24 -14.70 2.05 3.16
CA TRP A 24 -14.94 1.08 4.21
C TRP A 24 -16.42 0.67 4.32
N GLN A 25 -16.67 -0.63 4.43
CA GLN A 25 -17.98 -1.21 4.69
C GLN A 25 -17.94 -1.96 6.02
N ASN A 26 -19.03 -1.94 6.78
CA ASN A 26 -19.12 -2.65 8.07
C ASN A 26 -18.97 -4.17 7.95
N SER A 27 -19.20 -4.73 6.76
CA SER A 27 -19.00 -6.14 6.44
C SER A 27 -17.55 -6.51 6.16
N TYR A 28 -16.65 -5.53 5.99
CA TYR A 28 -15.24 -5.79 5.76
C TYR A 28 -14.57 -6.28 7.05
N SER A 29 -13.65 -7.22 6.86
CA SER A 29 -12.84 -7.79 7.94
C SER A 29 -11.37 -7.50 7.68
N ILE A 30 -10.54 -7.70 8.71
CA ILE A 30 -9.07 -7.61 8.60
C ILE A 30 -8.56 -8.48 7.44
N LYS A 31 -9.17 -9.66 7.23
CA LYS A 31 -8.84 -10.54 6.11
C LYS A 31 -8.99 -9.84 4.76
N VAL A 32 -10.05 -9.07 4.54
CA VAL A 32 -10.30 -8.32 3.30
C VAL A 32 -9.21 -7.28 3.08
N VAL A 33 -8.82 -6.57 4.13
CA VAL A 33 -7.75 -5.56 4.08
C VAL A 33 -6.42 -6.18 3.67
N LEU A 34 -6.03 -7.28 4.32
CA LEU A 34 -4.77 -7.98 4.02
C LEU A 34 -4.74 -8.58 2.61
N GLN A 35 -5.88 -9.09 2.12
CA GLN A 35 -6.00 -9.60 0.76
C GLN A 35 -5.87 -8.48 -0.28
N GLU A 36 -6.48 -7.32 -0.05
CA GLU A 36 -6.36 -6.18 -0.95
C GLU A 36 -4.93 -5.63 -0.98
N LEU A 37 -4.26 -5.52 0.16
CA LEU A 37 -2.85 -5.13 0.23
C LEU A 37 -1.97 -6.07 -0.58
N ARG A 38 -2.13 -7.40 -0.43
CA ARG A 38 -1.40 -8.39 -1.23
C ARG A 38 -1.67 -8.23 -2.71
N ARG A 39 -2.94 -8.00 -3.11
CA ARG A 39 -3.31 -7.76 -4.50
C ARG A 39 -2.62 -6.51 -5.06
N LEU A 40 -2.57 -5.43 -4.28
CA LEU A 40 -1.89 -4.18 -4.67
C LEU A 40 -0.37 -4.38 -4.79
N MET A 41 0.27 -5.16 -3.91
CA MET A 41 1.70 -5.48 -4.04
C MET A 41 2.03 -6.21 -5.36
N MET A 42 1.09 -7.00 -5.90
CA MET A 42 1.22 -7.69 -7.19
C MET A 42 0.81 -6.85 -8.41
N SER A 43 0.38 -5.59 -8.23
CA SER A 43 0.02 -4.73 -9.36
C SER A 43 1.24 -4.42 -10.23
N LYS A 44 1.04 -4.17 -11.52
CA LYS A 44 2.13 -3.82 -12.45
C LYS A 44 2.91 -2.58 -12.02
N GLU A 45 2.23 -1.66 -11.35
CA GLU A 45 2.81 -0.41 -10.83
C GLU A 45 3.71 -0.66 -9.62
N ASN A 46 3.39 -1.65 -8.78
CA ASN A 46 4.08 -1.90 -7.52
C ASN A 46 5.12 -3.03 -7.58
N MET A 47 4.90 -4.05 -8.43
CA MET A 47 5.74 -5.25 -8.47
C MET A 47 7.20 -4.97 -8.89
N LYS A 48 7.47 -3.82 -9.51
CA LYS A 48 8.81 -3.41 -9.98
C LYS A 48 9.46 -2.33 -9.10
N LEU A 49 8.80 -1.93 -8.01
CA LEU A 49 9.35 -0.91 -7.13
C LEU A 49 10.55 -1.46 -6.35
N PRO A 50 11.67 -0.72 -6.28
CA PRO A 50 12.79 -1.09 -5.43
C PRO A 50 12.32 -1.14 -3.98
N GLN A 51 12.64 -2.24 -3.28
CA GLN A 51 12.32 -2.41 -1.87
C GLN A 51 13.47 -1.86 -0.99
N PRO A 52 13.16 -1.37 0.21
CA PRO A 52 14.19 -1.14 1.23
C PRO A 52 14.90 -2.45 1.60
N PRO A 53 16.09 -2.37 2.22
CA PRO A 53 16.72 -3.53 2.85
C PRO A 53 15.76 -4.29 3.77
N GLU A 54 15.79 -5.61 3.68
CA GLU A 54 14.98 -6.48 4.55
C GLU A 54 15.33 -6.23 6.03
N GLY A 55 14.30 -6.26 6.88
CA GLY A 55 14.45 -6.01 8.32
C GLY A 55 14.40 -4.53 8.72
N GLN A 56 14.24 -3.59 7.79
CA GLN A 56 13.96 -2.20 8.12
C GLN A 56 12.52 -2.02 8.65
N CYS A 57 12.39 -1.31 9.77
CA CYS A 57 11.12 -0.91 10.38
C CYS A 57 11.03 0.62 10.46
N TYR A 58 9.82 1.15 10.36
CA TYR A 58 9.55 2.56 10.65
C TYR A 58 9.63 2.83 12.16
N SER A 59 10.23 3.96 12.55
CA SER A 59 10.08 4.51 13.90
C SER A 59 8.66 5.07 14.06
N ASN A 60 8.12 4.98 15.28
CA ASN A 60 6.77 5.46 15.60
C ASN A 60 6.73 6.99 15.77
#